data_AF-A0A0M3IWE6-F1
#
_entry.id   AF-A0A0M3IWE6-F1
#
_cell.length_a   1.000
_cell.length_b   1.000
_cell.length_c   1.000
_cell.angle_alpha   90.00
_cell.angle_beta   90.00
_cell.angle_gamma   90.00
#
_symmetry.space_group_name_H-M   'P 1'
#
loop_
_entity.id
_entity.type
_entity.pdbx_description
1 polymer ?
#
loop_
_entity_poly.entity_id
_entity_poly.type
_entity_poly.pdbx_seq_one_letter_code
_entity_poly.pdbx_strand_id
1 'polypeptide(L)'
;MTVMAWLQYNWTDYKLKWNPNDYGGITDIRFSGKDDTIAKLWRPDVLLFNSVAQTFDSTFSSNFVVKYNGEVIQNPPGILKFACDIDITWFPFDDQICFLKVSNFLSFFLCDLN
;
A
#
# COMPACT_ATOMS: atom_id res chain seq x y z
N MET A 1 5.43 17.22 -6.19
CA MET A 1 5.85 16.25 -7.23
C MET A 1 4.79 15.18 -7.45
N THR A 2 4.86 14.45 -8.57
CA THR A 2 3.96 13.33 -8.88
C THR A 2 4.77 12.15 -9.38
N VAL A 3 4.54 10.96 -8.80
CA VAL A 3 5.23 9.72 -9.17
C VAL A 3 4.20 8.61 -9.39
N MET A 4 4.37 7.82 -10.44
CA MET A 4 3.63 6.58 -10.64
C MET A 4 4.46 5.41 -10.08
N ALA A 5 3.90 4.69 -9.12
CA ALA A 5 4.60 3.59 -8.45
C ALA A 5 3.65 2.41 -8.18
N TRP A 6 4.25 1.23 -8.01
CA TRP A 6 3.56 0.05 -7.51
C TRP A 6 3.89 -0.11 -6.03
N LEU A 7 2.86 -0.15 -5.18
CA LEU A 7 3.05 -0.42 -3.76
C LEU A 7 2.96 -1.92 -3.55
N GLN A 8 4.02 -2.55 -3.07
CA GLN A 8 4.04 -3.97 -2.77
C GLN A 8 3.71 -4.19 -1.30
N TYR A 9 2.55 -4.78 -1.04
CA TYR A 9 2.14 -5.23 0.28
C TYR A 9 2.40 -6.72 0.43
N ASN A 10 3.05 -7.09 1.54
CA ASN A 10 3.23 -8.48 1.93
C ASN A 10 2.96 -8.60 3.44
N TRP A 11 2.03 -9.47 3.82
CA TRP A 11 1.77 -9.80 5.22
C TRP A 11 1.38 -11.28 5.35
N THR A 12 1.37 -11.80 6.57
CA THR A 12 0.94 -13.17 6.86
C THR A 12 -0.28 -13.14 7.77
N ASP A 13 -1.36 -13.79 7.36
CA ASP A 13 -2.58 -13.96 8.14
C ASP A 13 -2.73 -15.43 8.56
N TYR A 14 -2.88 -15.67 9.86
CA TYR A 14 -3.05 -17.01 10.41
C TYR A 14 -4.42 -17.63 10.10
N LYS A 15 -5.44 -16.81 9.84
CA LYS A 15 -6.80 -17.27 9.51
C LYS A 15 -6.92 -17.77 8.08
N LEU A 16 -5.96 -17.41 7.21
CA LEU A 16 -5.93 -17.77 5.80
C LEU A 16 -4.99 -18.94 5.51
N LYS A 17 -4.65 -19.74 6.52
CA LYS A 17 -3.83 -20.95 6.34
C LYS A 17 -4.72 -22.15 6.06
N TRP A 18 -4.34 -22.96 5.08
CA TRP A 18 -4.98 -24.24 4.81
C TRP A 18 -3.95 -25.29 4.42
N ASN A 19 -4.32 -26.56 4.55
CA ASN A 19 -3.51 -27.67 4.07
C ASN A 19 -3.91 -28.00 2.62
N PRO A 20 -3.01 -27.90 1.63
CA PRO A 20 -3.34 -28.20 0.23
C PRO A 20 -3.95 -29.59 0.02
N ASN A 21 -3.57 -30.58 0.84
CA ASN A 21 -4.08 -31.95 0.73
C ASN A 21 -5.60 -32.05 0.95
N ASP A 22 -6.17 -31.17 1.77
CA ASP A 22 -7.60 -31.17 2.08
C ASP A 22 -8.44 -30.48 0.99
N TYR A 23 -7.79 -29.73 0.09
CA TYR A 23 -8.42 -28.90 -0.94
C TYR A 23 -7.91 -29.23 -2.35
N GLY A 24 -7.54 -30.49 -2.61
CA GLY A 24 -7.18 -30.94 -3.96
C GLY A 24 -5.86 -30.36 -4.50
N GLY A 25 -4.93 -29.99 -3.62
CA GLY A 25 -3.61 -29.46 -3.97
C GLY A 25 -3.57 -27.96 -4.26
N ILE A 26 -4.63 -27.21 -3.91
CA ILE A 26 -4.67 -25.75 -4.12
C ILE A 26 -3.61 -25.06 -3.25
N THR A 27 -2.67 -24.36 -3.89
CA THR A 27 -1.56 -23.64 -3.23
C THR A 27 -1.81 -22.16 -3.07
N ASP A 28 -2.63 -21.56 -3.93
CA ASP A 28 -2.93 -20.13 -3.94
C ASP A 28 -4.33 -19.84 -4.46
N ILE A 29 -4.91 -18.76 -3.94
CA ILE A 29 -6.23 -18.27 -4.30
C ILE A 29 -6.12 -16.78 -4.59
N ARG A 30 -6.80 -16.34 -5.66
CA ARG A 30 -6.85 -14.94 -6.06
C ARG A 30 -8.19 -14.33 -5.70
N PHE A 31 -8.18 -13.28 -4.89
CA PHE A 31 -9.37 -12.51 -4.57
C PHE A 31 -9.41 -11.25 -5.42
N SER A 32 -10.59 -10.94 -5.96
CA SER A 32 -10.82 -9.68 -6.66
C SER A 32 -10.60 -8.52 -5.70
N GLY A 33 -9.90 -7.49 -6.15
CA GLY A 33 -9.74 -6.25 -5.38
C GLY A 33 -10.98 -5.37 -5.36
N LYS A 34 -12.10 -5.74 -6.01
CA LYS A 34 -13.29 -4.87 -6.13
C LYS A 34 -14.13 -4.84 -4.85
N ASP A 35 -14.96 -3.80 -4.74
CA ASP A 35 -15.67 -3.26 -3.56
C ASP A 35 -16.29 -4.29 -2.59
N ASP A 36 -16.73 -5.44 -3.08
CA ASP A 36 -17.45 -6.43 -2.26
C ASP A 36 -16.53 -7.37 -1.45
N THR A 37 -15.25 -7.44 -1.84
CA THR A 37 -14.24 -8.37 -1.30
C THR A 37 -13.18 -7.69 -0.44
N ILE A 38 -12.92 -6.38 -0.64
CA ILE A 38 -12.01 -5.60 0.22
C ILE A 38 -12.51 -5.58 1.67
N ALA A 39 -13.83 -5.58 1.89
CA ALA A 39 -14.40 -5.62 3.24
C ALA A 39 -14.14 -6.94 4.00
N LYS A 40 -13.70 -8.01 3.32
CA LYS A 40 -13.53 -9.34 3.93
C LYS A 40 -12.09 -9.66 4.30
N LEU A 41 -11.12 -9.06 3.62
CA LEU A 41 -9.70 -9.29 3.88
C LEU A 41 -9.10 -8.06 4.53
N TRP A 42 -8.50 -8.25 5.70
CA TRP A 42 -7.74 -7.17 6.33
C TRP A 42 -6.53 -6.80 5.44
N ARG A 43 -6.30 -5.51 5.25
CA ARG A 43 -5.12 -4.94 4.58
C ARG A 43 -4.50 -3.87 5.49
N PRO A 44 -3.18 -3.67 5.46
CA PRO A 44 -2.56 -2.60 6.23
C PRO A 44 -2.93 -1.22 5.69
N ASP A 45 -3.26 -0.28 6.59
CA ASP A 45 -3.51 1.11 6.24
C ASP A 45 -2.18 1.86 6.10
N VAL A 46 -1.82 2.20 4.86
CA VAL A 46 -0.62 2.99 4.55
C VAL A 46 -1.02 4.38 4.10
N LEU A 47 -0.49 5.38 4.79
CA LEU A 47 -0.76 6.79 4.57
C LEU A 47 0.50 7.52 4.09
N LEU A 48 0.33 8.38 3.10
CA LEU A 48 1.36 9.31 2.64
C LEU A 48 1.21 10.64 3.41
N PHE A 49 2.11 10.90 4.34
CA PHE A 49 2.01 12.03 5.27
C PHE A 49 2.14 13.38 4.57
N ASN A 50 3.12 13.51 3.66
CA ASN A 50 3.30 14.72 2.86
C ASN A 50 2.47 14.68 1.56
N SER A 51 1.33 14.00 1.56
CA SER A 51 0.44 13.97 0.40
C SER A 51 -0.15 15.34 0.13
N VAL A 52 -0.23 15.70 -1.15
CA VAL A 52 -0.99 16.86 -1.63
C VAL A 52 -2.17 16.44 -2.52
N ALA A 53 -2.46 15.14 -2.55
CA ALA A 53 -3.62 14.61 -3.26
C ALA A 53 -4.92 14.98 -2.51
N GLN A 54 -6.00 15.19 -3.25
CA GLN A 54 -7.33 15.43 -2.67
C GLN A 54 -7.93 14.15 -2.05
N THR A 55 -7.48 12.97 -2.49
CA THR A 55 -7.92 11.67 -1.97
C THR A 55 -6.88 11.07 -1.04
N PHE A 56 -7.34 10.50 0.08
CA PHE A 56 -6.48 9.81 1.04
C PHE A 56 -5.89 8.52 0.46
N ASP A 57 -6.71 7.73 -0.25
CA ASP A 57 -6.22 6.58 -1.03
C ASP A 57 -5.89 7.06 -2.45
N SER A 58 -4.62 6.90 -2.84
CA SER A 58 -4.11 7.25 -4.17
C SER A 58 -3.82 6.01 -5.02
N THR A 59 -4.27 4.83 -4.55
CA THR A 59 -4.04 3.54 -5.19
C THR A 59 -5.28 3.05 -5.91
N PHE A 60 -5.07 2.32 -7.00
CA PHE A 60 -6.14 1.64 -7.72
C PHE A 60 -6.32 0.22 -7.18
N SER A 61 -7.57 -0.24 -7.19
CA SER A 61 -7.91 -1.62 -6.80
C SER A 61 -7.10 -2.65 -7.61
N SER A 62 -6.48 -3.59 -6.89
CA SER A 62 -5.77 -4.73 -7.46
C SER A 62 -6.09 -6.02 -6.72
N ASN A 63 -5.92 -7.14 -7.39
CA ASN A 63 -6.22 -8.47 -6.84
C ASN A 63 -5.25 -8.84 -5.72
N PHE A 64 -5.77 -9.57 -4.74
CA PHE A 64 -4.97 -10.18 -3.68
C PHE A 64 -4.59 -11.59 -4.10
N VAL A 65 -3.35 -11.99 -3.81
CA VAL A 65 -2.91 -13.39 -3.92
C VAL A 65 -2.68 -13.90 -2.51
N VAL A 66 -3.45 -14.91 -2.11
CA VAL A 66 -3.32 -15.57 -0.81
C VAL A 66 -2.75 -16.96 -1.05
N LYS A 67 -1.67 -17.31 -0.36
CA LYS A 67 -1.05 -18.64 -0.41
C LYS A 67 -1.48 -19.50 0.77
N TYR A 68 -1.38 -20.82 0.61
CA TYR A 68 -1.77 -21.81 1.63
C TYR A 68 -1.09 -21.65 2.98
N ASN A 69 0.12 -21.07 3.00
CA ASN A 69 0.88 -20.79 4.20
C ASN A 69 0.41 -19.52 4.95
N GLY A 70 -0.63 -18.84 4.45
CA GLY A 70 -1.20 -17.61 4.99
C GLY A 70 -0.53 -16.33 4.49
N GLU A 71 0.45 -16.42 3.58
CA GLU A 71 1.06 -15.24 2.96
C GLU A 71 0.06 -14.56 2.02
N VAL A 72 -0.11 -13.25 2.18
CA VAL A 72 -0.96 -12.42 1.34
C VAL A 72 -0.12 -11.36 0.66
N ILE A 73 -0.27 -11.27 -0.66
CA ILE A 73 0.46 -10.33 -1.51
C ILE A 73 -0.54 -9.48 -2.27
N GLN A 74 -0.31 -8.17 -2.29
CA GLN A 74 -1.09 -7.23 -3.09
C GLN A 74 -0.17 -6.16 -3.69
N ASN A 75 -0.32 -5.89 -4.99
CA ASN A 75 0.49 -4.92 -5.72
C ASN A 75 -0.41 -3.91 -6.46
N PRO A 76 -1.06 -2.96 -5.77
CA PRO A 76 -1.82 -1.93 -6.44
C PRO A 76 -0.90 -0.88 -7.09
N PRO A 77 -1.21 -0.47 -8.34
CA PRO A 77 -0.60 0.72 -8.91
C PRO A 77 -1.20 1.96 -8.24
N GLY A 78 -0.39 3.01 -8.06
CA GLY A 78 -0.84 4.26 -7.47
C GLY A 78 -0.12 5.46 -8.07
N ILE A 79 -0.81 6.60 -8.06
CA ILE A 79 -0.24 7.90 -8.46
C ILE A 79 -0.03 8.72 -7.19
N LEU A 80 1.21 8.79 -6.73
CA LEU A 80 1.56 9.44 -5.48
C LEU A 80 1.90 10.91 -5.75
N LYS A 81 1.12 11.82 -5.16
CA LYS A 81 1.37 13.26 -5.21
C LYS A 81 1.78 13.75 -3.84
N PHE A 82 3.00 14.29 -3.73
CA PHE A 82 3.54 14.73 -2.45
C PHE A 82 4.25 16.09 -2.54
N ALA A 83 4.27 16.78 -1.40
CA ALA A 83 5.02 18.00 -1.18
C ALA A 83 6.53 17.68 -1.07
N CYS A 84 7.35 18.45 -1.76
CA CYS A 84 8.80 18.42 -1.67
C CYS A 84 9.32 19.85 -1.57
N ASP A 85 10.30 20.06 -0.69
CA ASP A 85 11.00 21.33 -0.55
C ASP A 85 12.03 21.46 -1.68
N ILE A 86 11.91 22.53 -2.46
CA ILE A 86 12.73 22.77 -3.65
C ILE A 86 13.83 23.78 -3.29
N ASP A 87 15.09 23.44 -3.56
CA ASP A 87 16.22 24.37 -3.42
C ASP A 87 16.53 25.05 -4.76
N ILE A 88 16.30 26.35 -4.85
CA ILE A 88 16.47 27.14 -6.07
C ILE A 88 17.83 27.87 -6.15
N THR A 89 18.80 27.52 -5.32
CA THR A 89 20.09 28.23 -5.24
C THR A 89 20.89 28.25 -6.54
N TRP A 90 20.82 27.16 -7.33
CA TRP A 90 21.64 26.96 -8.54
C TRP A 90 20.83 26.82 -9.83
N PHE A 91 19.60 27.34 -9.84
CA PHE A 91 18.72 27.24 -10.99
C PHE A 91 19.40 27.78 -12.28
N PRO A 92 19.36 27.06 -13.43
CA PRO A 92 18.58 25.84 -13.72
C PRO A 92 19.38 24.51 -13.60
N PHE A 93 20.54 24.52 -12.96
CA PHE A 93 21.42 23.34 -12.79
C PHE A 93 21.40 22.82 -11.34
N ASP A 94 20.25 22.93 -10.70
CA ASP A 94 19.97 22.52 -9.33
C ASP A 94 19.68 21.02 -9.21
N ASP A 95 20.14 20.44 -8.09
CA ASP A 95 19.79 19.07 -7.68
C ASP A 95 18.64 19.11 -6.67
N GLN A 96 17.62 18.30 -6.87
CA GLN A 96 16.44 18.23 -5.99
C GLN A 96 16.38 16.90 -5.25
N ILE A 97 16.38 16.95 -3.92
CA ILE A 97 16.26 15.77 -3.04
C ILE A 97 14.89 15.78 -2.37
N CYS A 98 14.04 14.84 -2.77
CA CYS A 98 12.67 14.77 -2.30
C CYS A 98 12.39 13.49 -1.51
N PHE A 99 11.78 13.65 -0.33
CA PHE A 99 11.45 12.54 0.56
C PHE A 99 9.97 12.21 0.52
N LEU A 100 9.66 10.93 0.35
CA LEU A 100 8.31 10.41 0.43
C LEU A 100 8.09 9.85 1.84
N LYS A 101 7.22 10.50 2.62
CA LYS A 101 6.98 10.14 4.04
C LYS A 101 5.80 9.18 4.14
N VAL A 102 6.08 7.90 4.32
CA VAL A 102 5.07 6.84 4.51
C VAL A 102 4.92 6.52 5.99
N SER A 103 3.69 6.44 6.47
CA SER A 103 3.38 5.98 7.83
C SER A 103 2.10 5.14 7.86
N ASN A 104 1.86 4.48 8.99
CA ASN A 104 0.58 3.83 9.25
C ASN A 104 -0.40 4.84 9.84
N PHE A 105 -1.65 4.84 9.36
CA PHE A 105 -2.71 5.73 9.84
C PHE A 105 -2.93 5.63 11.37
N LEU A 106 -2.93 4.42 11.93
CA LEU A 106 -3.13 4.22 13.38
C LEU A 106 -1.97 4.77 14.21
N SER A 107 -0.74 4.66 13.71
CA SER A 107 0.42 5.26 14.38
C SER A 107 0.38 6.79 14.35
N PHE A 108 -0.17 7.37 13.29
CA PHE A 108 -0.31 8.82 13.17
C PHE A 108 -1.35 9.38 14.15
N PHE A 109 -2.54 8.78 14.23
CA PHE A 109 -3.60 9.24 15.12
C PHE A 109 -3.18 9.22 16.61
N LEU A 110 -2.34 8.26 17.00
CA LEU A 110 -1.80 8.17 18.37
C LEU A 110 -0.71 9.23 18.66
N CYS A 111 0.03 9.69 17.65
CA CYS A 111 1.04 10.74 17.81
C CYS A 111 0.43 12.15 17.93
N ASP A 112 -0.72 12.41 17.29
CA ASP A 112 -1.40 13.70 17.37
C ASP A 112 -2.26 13.87 18.64
N LEU A 113 -2.45 12.79 19.43
CA LEU A 113 -3.24 12.81 20.67
C LEU A 113 -2.40 13.03 21.95
N ASN A 114 -1.08 13.17 21.84
CA ASN A 114 -0.16 13.49 22.95
C ASN A 114 0.60 14.78 22.68
#